data_AF-A0A5N3S107-F1
#
_entry.id   AF-A0A5N3S107-F1
#
_cell.length_a   1.000
_cell.length_b   1.000
_cell.length_c   1.000
_cell.angle_alpha   90.00
_cell.angle_beta   90.00
_cell.angle_gamma   90.00
#
_symmetry.space_group_name_H-M   'P 1'
#
loop_
_entity.id
_entity.type
_entity.pdbx_description
1 polymer ?
#
loop_
_entity_poly.entity_id
_entity_poly.type
_entity_poly.pdbx_seq_one_letter_code
_entity_poly.pdbx_strand_id
1 'polypeptide(L)'
;MEMSQESRIIDGKPWVCNFGIRIFALIIDSLILGGVGFVLSSFFEQQFIQLGELAWAVGALVSISYFSIFNSSLMGGQTLGKNATNIKVVDANNKTLSFPRSLARYCIFSIPYYLGSVTASSEMMLPFTDTIVSFLVIAVFFGTVYLYMFNKVTRQTLHDVIVGSFVVNLNSAPAVAPTKVWKGHLIIIVTLATLLTVVPAFFSEEEAVDRLTVTQEILNDFDVVSSSYVASGTRHFSSSETGSRTTTYVDVSVTLVEDDVLNESIAQAIAQEVVFSYPESIDKDVMNVTLSYGYDIGIWSNWNSKTYRFNPKE
;
A
#
# COMPACT_ATOMS: atom_id res chain seq x y z
N MET A 1 15.28 29.97 -34.29
CA MET A 1 14.03 30.49 -34.86
C MET A 1 13.00 29.38 -34.72
N GLU A 2 12.68 29.05 -33.47
CA GLU A 2 11.45 29.46 -32.79
C GLU A 2 10.19 28.87 -33.41
N MET A 3 9.77 27.76 -32.83
CA MET A 3 8.37 27.42 -32.72
C MET A 3 8.19 26.86 -31.32
N SER A 4 8.04 27.75 -30.34
CA SER A 4 7.52 27.38 -29.03
C SER A 4 6.14 26.76 -29.28
N GLN A 5 5.99 25.48 -28.97
CA GLN A 5 4.67 24.88 -28.82
C GLN A 5 4.06 25.46 -27.54
N GLU A 6 3.54 26.69 -27.65
CA GLU A 6 2.58 27.18 -26.69
C GLU A 6 1.43 26.18 -26.65
N SER A 7 1.36 25.46 -25.54
CA SER A 7 0.16 24.74 -25.12
C SER A 7 -1.01 25.67 -25.33
N ARG A 8 -1.91 25.33 -26.27
CA ARG A 8 -3.10 26.12 -26.55
C ARG A 8 -4.04 25.99 -25.36
N ILE A 9 -3.88 26.94 -24.46
CA ILE A 9 -4.67 27.17 -23.28
C ILE A 9 -6.07 27.61 -23.73
N ILE A 10 -7.09 26.82 -23.41
CA ILE A 10 -8.47 27.31 -23.36
C ILE A 10 -8.82 27.37 -21.86
N ASP A 11 -9.39 28.50 -21.41
CA ASP A 11 -9.70 28.80 -20.00
C ASP A 11 -8.52 28.69 -19.01
N GLY A 12 -7.30 29.03 -19.43
CA GLY A 12 -6.14 29.03 -18.53
C GLY A 12 -5.51 27.65 -18.26
N LYS A 13 -6.07 26.54 -18.76
CA LYS A 13 -5.63 25.17 -18.42
C LYS A 13 -4.95 24.42 -19.58
N PRO A 14 -3.83 23.71 -19.33
CA PRO A 14 -3.18 22.86 -20.33
C PRO A 14 -4.01 21.59 -20.63
N TRP A 15 -3.88 21.05 -21.85
CA TRP A 15 -4.59 19.81 -22.25
C TRP A 15 -4.32 18.64 -21.29
N VAL A 16 -3.05 18.35 -21.00
CA VAL A 16 -2.69 17.35 -19.99
C VAL A 16 -2.92 17.90 -18.58
N CYS A 17 -3.74 17.19 -17.81
CA CYS A 17 -4.09 17.57 -16.46
C CYS A 17 -2.87 17.63 -15.53
N ASN A 18 -2.87 18.63 -14.64
CA ASN A 18 -1.89 18.70 -13.57
C ASN A 18 -2.12 17.58 -12.56
N PHE A 19 -1.02 17.15 -11.97
CA PHE A 19 -0.95 16.09 -10.99
C PHE A 19 -1.78 16.35 -9.71
N GLY A 20 -1.84 17.59 -9.21
CA GLY A 20 -2.64 17.92 -8.01
C GLY A 20 -4.14 17.69 -8.19
N ILE A 21 -4.69 18.01 -9.35
CA ILE A 21 -6.12 17.76 -9.65
C ILE A 21 -6.39 16.25 -9.71
N ARG A 22 -5.43 15.46 -10.22
CA ARG A 22 -5.53 13.99 -10.21
C ARG A 22 -5.55 13.42 -8.80
N ILE A 23 -4.74 13.96 -7.88
CA ILE A 23 -4.76 13.56 -6.46
C ILE A 23 -6.11 13.93 -5.84
N PHE A 24 -6.61 15.14 -6.09
CA PHE A 24 -7.90 15.55 -5.53
C PHE A 24 -9.06 14.68 -6.06
N ALA A 25 -9.06 14.33 -7.35
CA ALA A 25 -9.99 13.36 -7.91
C ALA A 25 -9.87 11.98 -7.23
N LEU A 26 -8.65 11.51 -6.98
CA LEU A 26 -8.40 10.25 -6.27
C LEU A 26 -8.92 10.29 -4.83
N ILE A 27 -8.75 11.41 -4.11
CA ILE A 27 -9.30 11.59 -2.75
C ILE A 27 -10.82 11.45 -2.77
N ILE A 28 -11.51 12.08 -3.72
CA ILE A 28 -12.97 11.95 -3.86
C ILE A 28 -13.36 10.49 -4.14
N ASP A 29 -12.66 9.84 -5.08
CA ASP A 29 -12.87 8.42 -5.39
C ASP A 29 -12.66 7.53 -4.14
N SER A 30 -11.62 7.79 -3.35
CA SER A 30 -11.32 7.08 -2.11
C SER A 30 -12.39 7.27 -1.04
N LEU A 31 -12.95 8.48 -0.90
CA LEU A 31 -14.05 8.72 0.04
C LEU A 31 -15.33 7.97 -0.38
N ILE A 32 -15.60 7.87 -1.68
CA ILE A 32 -16.75 7.11 -2.20
C ILE A 32 -16.55 5.61 -1.94
N LEU A 33 -15.36 5.08 -2.26
CA LEU A 33 -15.04 3.68 -1.99
C LEU A 33 -15.04 3.37 -0.49
N GLY A 34 -14.56 4.30 0.34
CA GLY A 34 -14.63 4.19 1.80
C GLY A 34 -16.06 4.17 2.31
N GLY A 35 -16.94 5.02 1.77
CA GLY A 35 -18.38 4.97 2.08
C GLY A 35 -19.03 3.64 1.68
N VAL A 36 -18.68 3.08 0.51
CA VAL A 36 -19.13 1.74 0.10
C VAL A 36 -18.60 0.68 1.06
N GLY A 37 -17.33 0.75 1.44
CA GLY A 37 -16.70 -0.16 2.40
C GLY A 37 -17.37 -0.11 3.78
N PHE A 38 -17.68 1.08 4.29
CA PHE A 38 -18.41 1.28 5.53
C PHE A 38 -19.82 0.66 5.49
N VAL A 39 -20.56 0.86 4.40
CA VAL A 39 -21.89 0.26 4.23
C VAL A 39 -21.78 -1.26 4.18
N LEU A 40 -20.83 -1.81 3.44
CA LEU A 40 -20.60 -3.27 3.40
C LEU A 40 -20.25 -3.82 4.79
N SER A 41 -19.33 -3.15 5.48
CA SER A 41 -18.89 -3.45 6.85
C SER A 41 -20.07 -3.55 7.81
N SER A 42 -21.03 -2.63 7.72
CA SER A 42 -22.23 -2.61 8.58
C SER A 42 -23.12 -3.86 8.45
N PHE A 43 -23.04 -4.61 7.34
CA PHE A 43 -23.83 -5.83 7.11
C PHE A 43 -23.01 -7.13 7.17
N PHE A 44 -21.71 -7.05 6.92
CA PHE A 44 -20.84 -8.22 6.69
C PHE A 44 -19.62 -8.27 7.62
N GLU A 45 -19.62 -7.51 8.72
CA GLU A 45 -18.51 -7.45 9.68
C GLU A 45 -18.04 -8.83 10.13
N GLN A 46 -18.94 -9.71 10.62
CA GLN A 46 -18.53 -11.05 11.06
C GLN A 46 -17.94 -11.89 9.94
N GLN A 47 -18.46 -11.77 8.71
CA GLN A 47 -17.93 -12.48 7.55
C GLN A 47 -16.54 -11.95 7.16
N PHE A 48 -16.29 -10.65 7.29
CA PHE A 48 -14.97 -10.08 7.04
C PHE A 48 -13.94 -10.49 8.08
N ILE A 49 -14.34 -10.60 9.35
CA ILE A 49 -13.50 -11.15 10.41
C ILE A 49 -13.17 -12.63 10.12
N GLN A 50 -14.18 -13.42 9.75
CA GLN A 50 -13.99 -14.84 9.39
C GLN A 50 -13.16 -15.04 8.12
N LEU A 51 -13.15 -14.09 7.19
CA LEU A 51 -12.29 -14.14 6.01
C LEU A 51 -10.80 -13.92 6.36
N GLY A 52 -10.50 -13.35 7.53
CA GLY A 52 -9.14 -13.09 7.98
C GLY A 52 -8.31 -12.36 6.93
N GLU A 53 -7.17 -12.93 6.58
CA GLU A 53 -6.23 -12.38 5.59
C GLU A 53 -6.81 -12.24 4.17
N LEU A 54 -7.95 -12.86 3.85
CA LEU A 54 -8.58 -12.71 2.52
C LEU A 54 -9.59 -11.56 2.46
N ALA A 55 -9.87 -10.88 3.58
CA ALA A 55 -10.83 -9.79 3.64
C ALA A 55 -10.51 -8.66 2.63
N TRP A 56 -9.22 -8.35 2.41
CA TRP A 56 -8.78 -7.32 1.46
C TRP A 56 -9.25 -7.60 0.02
N ALA A 57 -9.46 -8.86 -0.35
CA ALA A 57 -9.87 -9.26 -1.69
C ALA A 57 -11.24 -8.68 -2.06
N VAL A 58 -12.10 -8.45 -1.06
CA VAL A 58 -13.40 -7.82 -1.24
C VAL A 58 -13.24 -6.38 -1.77
N GLY A 59 -12.46 -5.54 -1.08
CA GLY A 59 -12.21 -4.17 -1.56
C GLY A 59 -11.37 -4.13 -2.82
N ALA A 60 -10.49 -5.11 -3.05
CA ALA A 60 -9.80 -5.26 -4.33
C ALA A 60 -10.78 -5.45 -5.49
N LEU A 61 -11.73 -6.37 -5.36
CA LEU A 61 -12.75 -6.62 -6.39
C LEU A 61 -13.62 -5.38 -6.63
N VAL A 62 -14.05 -4.70 -5.56
CA VAL A 62 -14.83 -3.47 -5.64
C VAL A 62 -14.05 -2.36 -6.36
N SER A 63 -12.79 -2.13 -5.95
CA SER A 63 -11.96 -1.06 -6.50
C SER A 63 -11.54 -1.33 -7.93
N ILE A 64 -11.15 -2.57 -8.26
CA ILE A 64 -10.85 -3.00 -9.64
C ILE A 64 -12.07 -2.78 -10.52
N SER A 65 -13.25 -3.21 -10.09
CA SER A 65 -14.49 -3.02 -10.84
C SER A 65 -14.77 -1.53 -11.06
N TYR A 66 -14.73 -0.73 -9.99
CA TYR A 66 -14.95 0.72 -10.04
C TYR A 66 -14.00 1.41 -11.02
N PHE A 67 -12.69 1.32 -10.80
CA PHE A 67 -11.72 2.05 -11.61
C PHE A 67 -11.63 1.51 -13.05
N SER A 68 -11.84 0.22 -13.28
CA SER A 68 -11.80 -0.36 -14.63
C SER A 68 -13.01 0.08 -15.45
N ILE A 69 -14.21 0.03 -14.89
CA ILE A 69 -15.44 0.46 -15.58
C ILE A 69 -15.39 1.98 -15.81
N PHE A 70 -15.14 2.76 -14.76
CA PHE A 70 -15.29 4.20 -14.82
C PHE A 70 -14.19 4.90 -15.64
N ASN A 71 -12.94 4.40 -15.62
CA ASN A 71 -11.89 4.96 -16.51
C ASN A 71 -12.01 4.48 -17.96
N SER A 72 -12.98 3.62 -18.30
CA SER A 72 -13.18 3.12 -19.66
C SER A 72 -14.21 3.94 -20.45
N SER A 73 -14.34 3.61 -21.73
CA SER A 73 -15.35 4.14 -22.64
C SER A 73 -16.79 3.90 -22.16
N LEU A 74 -17.03 2.93 -21.27
CA LEU A 74 -18.34 2.67 -20.68
C LEU A 74 -18.87 3.86 -19.87
N MET A 75 -17.97 4.65 -19.26
CA MET A 75 -18.31 5.84 -18.48
C MET A 75 -17.56 7.08 -18.99
N GLY A 76 -17.20 7.11 -20.27
CA GLY A 76 -16.55 8.28 -20.88
C GLY A 76 -15.14 8.58 -20.34
N GLY A 77 -14.49 7.63 -19.67
CA GLY A 77 -13.15 7.81 -19.10
C GLY A 77 -13.13 8.61 -17.80
N GLN A 78 -14.26 8.71 -17.09
CA GLN A 78 -14.38 9.48 -15.85
C GLN A 78 -14.86 8.61 -14.69
N THR A 79 -14.05 8.54 -13.62
CA THR A 79 -14.52 8.20 -12.27
C THR A 79 -15.35 9.34 -11.70
N LEU A 80 -16.09 9.09 -10.62
CA LEU A 80 -16.89 10.12 -9.97
C LEU A 80 -16.02 11.31 -9.51
N GLY A 81 -14.83 11.04 -8.96
CA GLY A 81 -13.86 12.09 -8.61
C GLY A 81 -13.29 12.82 -9.83
N LYS A 82 -13.06 12.13 -10.95
CA LYS A 82 -12.62 12.77 -12.20
C LYS A 82 -13.73 13.62 -12.85
N ASN A 83 -14.97 13.17 -12.74
CA ASN A 83 -16.13 13.94 -13.18
C ASN A 83 -16.25 15.24 -12.36
N ALA A 84 -16.18 15.14 -11.03
CA ALA A 84 -16.21 16.30 -10.12
C ALA A 84 -15.10 17.32 -10.38
N THR A 85 -13.97 16.88 -10.95
CA THR A 85 -12.81 17.73 -11.25
C THR A 85 -12.69 18.13 -12.73
N ASN A 86 -13.65 17.74 -13.57
CA ASN A 86 -13.68 18.01 -15.02
C ASN A 86 -12.45 17.47 -15.77
N ILE A 87 -12.00 16.26 -15.43
CA ILE A 87 -10.90 15.57 -16.11
C ILE A 87 -11.34 14.19 -16.61
N LYS A 88 -10.64 13.63 -17.59
CA LYS A 88 -10.91 12.27 -18.09
C LYS A 88 -9.67 11.55 -18.57
N VAL A 89 -9.77 10.23 -18.70
CA VAL A 89 -8.72 9.36 -19.24
C VAL A 89 -8.93 9.15 -20.74
N VAL A 90 -7.88 9.40 -21.54
CA VAL A 90 -7.87 9.21 -23.00
C VAL A 90 -6.57 8.57 -23.48
N ASP A 91 -6.54 8.08 -24.71
CA ASP A 91 -5.32 7.70 -25.41
C ASP A 91 -4.69 8.88 -26.17
N ALA A 92 -3.59 8.63 -26.88
CA ALA A 92 -2.89 9.63 -27.68
C ALA A 92 -3.74 10.25 -28.81
N ASN A 93 -4.84 9.58 -29.21
CA ASN A 93 -5.77 10.05 -30.24
C ASN A 93 -7.00 10.75 -29.62
N ASN A 94 -6.94 11.12 -28.34
CA ASN A 94 -8.06 11.71 -27.58
C ASN A 94 -9.29 10.80 -27.43
N LYS A 95 -9.15 9.49 -27.68
CA LYS A 95 -10.24 8.52 -27.49
C LYS A 95 -10.21 7.94 -26.09
N THR A 96 -11.37 7.68 -25.50
CA THR A 96 -11.47 6.98 -24.21
C THR A 96 -10.92 5.55 -24.33
N LEU A 97 -10.35 5.03 -23.25
CA LEU A 97 -9.80 3.66 -23.24
C LEU A 97 -10.92 2.62 -23.36
N SER A 98 -10.67 1.51 -24.06
CA SER A 98 -11.54 0.34 -23.97
C SER A 98 -11.50 -0.27 -22.56
N PHE A 99 -12.52 -1.05 -22.19
CA PHE A 99 -12.58 -1.71 -20.88
C PHE A 99 -11.31 -2.55 -20.58
N PRO A 100 -10.80 -3.43 -21.48
CA PRO A 100 -9.58 -4.19 -21.20
C PRO A 100 -8.34 -3.32 -20.98
N ARG A 101 -8.21 -2.20 -21.69
CA ARG A 101 -7.10 -1.25 -21.48
C ARG A 101 -7.22 -0.54 -20.14
N SER A 102 -8.44 -0.16 -19.75
CA SER A 102 -8.73 0.44 -18.45
C SER A 102 -8.46 -0.53 -17.29
N LEU A 103 -8.87 -1.78 -17.44
CA LEU A 103 -8.57 -2.86 -16.49
C LEU A 103 -7.06 -3.07 -16.34
N ALA A 104 -6.34 -3.25 -17.46
CA ALA A 104 -4.88 -3.38 -17.44
C ALA A 104 -4.21 -2.18 -16.75
N ARG A 105 -4.69 -0.95 -17.02
CA ARG A 105 -4.18 0.28 -16.39
C ARG A 105 -4.31 0.23 -14.87
N TYR A 106 -5.44 -0.24 -14.33
CA TYR A 106 -5.64 -0.30 -12.89
C TYR A 106 -4.89 -1.48 -12.23
N CYS A 107 -4.88 -2.65 -12.88
CA CYS A 107 -4.19 -3.85 -12.41
C CYS A 107 -2.69 -3.66 -12.19
N ILE A 108 -2.03 -2.81 -12.99
CA ILE A 108 -0.60 -2.46 -12.80
C ILE A 108 -0.33 -1.91 -11.39
N PHE A 109 -1.30 -1.21 -10.80
CA PHE A 109 -1.19 -0.68 -9.44
C PHE A 109 -1.78 -1.63 -8.41
N SER A 110 -3.00 -2.13 -8.66
CA SER A 110 -3.74 -2.88 -7.65
C SER A 110 -3.14 -4.26 -7.36
N ILE A 111 -2.66 -4.99 -8.37
CA ILE A 111 -2.13 -6.34 -8.15
C ILE A 111 -0.89 -6.32 -7.26
N PRO A 112 0.16 -5.50 -7.53
CA PRO A 112 1.31 -5.43 -6.64
C PRO A 112 0.94 -4.97 -5.24
N TYR A 113 0.07 -3.96 -5.11
CA TYR A 113 -0.39 -3.48 -3.80
C TYR A 113 -1.00 -4.60 -2.95
N TYR A 114 -1.92 -5.37 -3.53
CA TYR A 114 -2.60 -6.44 -2.81
C TYR A 114 -1.71 -7.66 -2.59
N LEU A 115 -0.88 -8.05 -3.55
CA LEU A 115 0.09 -9.13 -3.36
C LEU A 115 1.06 -8.80 -2.24
N GLY A 116 1.57 -7.57 -2.16
CA GLY A 116 2.45 -7.14 -1.08
C GLY A 116 1.77 -7.17 0.30
N SER A 117 0.45 -6.95 0.36
CA SER A 117 -0.31 -7.07 1.61
C SER A 117 -0.41 -8.51 2.10
N VAL A 118 -0.47 -9.49 1.20
CA VAL A 118 -0.52 -10.92 1.55
C VAL A 118 0.87 -11.45 1.88
N THR A 119 1.90 -11.11 1.11
CA THR A 119 3.25 -11.62 1.39
C THR A 119 3.80 -11.12 2.72
N ALA A 120 3.36 -9.93 3.17
CA ALA A 120 3.70 -9.41 4.48
C ALA A 120 3.06 -10.19 5.66
N SER A 121 1.97 -10.92 5.42
CA SER A 121 1.26 -11.72 6.44
C SER A 121 1.50 -13.22 6.33
N SER A 122 1.83 -13.73 5.14
CA SER A 122 1.89 -15.17 4.88
C SER A 122 3.32 -15.72 4.90
N GLU A 123 3.59 -16.68 5.79
CA GLU A 123 4.84 -17.47 5.82
C GLU A 123 4.91 -18.51 4.67
N MET A 124 3.83 -18.66 3.89
CA MET A 124 3.67 -19.72 2.87
C MET A 124 4.32 -19.43 1.51
N MET A 125 4.96 -18.28 1.32
CA MET A 125 5.56 -17.88 0.04
C MET A 125 7.04 -18.27 -0.05
N LEU A 126 7.47 -18.81 -1.19
CA LEU A 126 8.88 -19.13 -1.42
C LEU A 126 9.73 -17.84 -1.36
N PRO A 127 10.97 -17.86 -0.84
CA PRO A 127 11.78 -16.64 -0.65
C PRO A 127 11.96 -15.80 -1.92
N PHE A 128 12.04 -16.44 -3.09
CA PHE A 128 12.14 -15.74 -4.37
C PHE A 128 10.82 -15.07 -4.80
N THR A 129 9.66 -15.59 -4.39
CA THR A 129 8.37 -14.96 -4.68
C THR A 129 8.21 -13.66 -3.89
N ASP A 130 8.65 -13.63 -2.64
CA ASP A 130 8.63 -12.42 -1.83
C ASP A 130 9.56 -11.33 -2.40
N THR A 131 10.76 -11.71 -2.82
CA THR A 131 11.70 -10.78 -3.48
C THR A 131 11.11 -10.16 -4.76
N ILE A 132 10.43 -10.96 -5.59
CA ILE A 132 9.79 -10.47 -6.83
C ILE A 132 8.61 -9.55 -6.51
N VAL A 133 7.75 -9.93 -5.56
CA VAL A 133 6.60 -9.11 -5.14
C VAL A 133 7.08 -7.79 -4.54
N SER A 134 8.07 -7.82 -3.65
CA SER A 134 8.73 -6.65 -3.09
C SER A 134 9.29 -5.72 -4.17
N PHE A 135 10.01 -6.27 -5.16
CA PHE A 135 10.48 -5.48 -6.30
C PHE A 135 9.34 -4.82 -7.06
N LEU A 136 8.25 -5.56 -7.35
CA LEU A 136 7.09 -5.02 -8.08
C LEU A 136 6.37 -3.93 -7.30
N VAL A 137 6.16 -4.12 -6.00
CA VAL A 137 5.58 -3.13 -5.09
C VAL A 137 6.45 -1.88 -5.11
N ILE A 138 7.75 -1.99 -4.81
CA ILE A 138 8.67 -0.85 -4.79
C ILE A 138 8.68 -0.14 -6.15
N ALA A 139 8.85 -0.87 -7.26
CA ALA A 139 8.88 -0.29 -8.60
C ALA A 139 7.61 0.48 -8.94
N VAL A 140 6.44 -0.01 -8.53
CA VAL A 140 5.14 0.62 -8.81
C VAL A 140 4.91 1.84 -7.93
N PHE A 141 5.10 1.72 -6.62
CA PHE A 141 4.86 2.81 -5.67
C PHE A 141 5.90 3.92 -5.83
N PHE A 142 7.18 3.57 -5.74
CA PHE A 142 8.27 4.52 -5.95
C PHE A 142 8.23 5.09 -7.36
N GLY A 143 8.04 4.26 -8.38
CA GLY A 143 7.97 4.72 -9.77
C GLY A 143 6.83 5.70 -10.03
N THR A 144 5.68 5.50 -9.37
CA THR A 144 4.56 6.45 -9.43
C THR A 144 4.93 7.80 -8.80
N VAL A 145 5.51 7.81 -7.60
CA VAL A 145 5.97 9.04 -6.92
C VAL A 145 7.07 9.74 -7.71
N TYR A 146 8.05 9.00 -8.20
CA TYR A 146 9.14 9.52 -9.02
C TYR A 146 8.61 10.17 -10.32
N LEU A 147 7.73 9.50 -11.06
CA LEU A 147 7.14 10.08 -12.27
C LEU A 147 6.26 11.30 -11.95
N TYR A 148 5.58 11.31 -10.82
CA TYR A 148 4.84 12.48 -10.34
C TYR A 148 5.75 13.71 -10.16
N MET A 149 6.93 13.49 -9.59
CA MET A 149 7.92 14.55 -9.35
C MET A 149 8.64 14.98 -10.63
N PHE A 150 9.10 14.04 -11.45
CA PHE A 150 10.07 14.33 -12.53
C PHE A 150 9.48 14.28 -13.94
N ASN A 151 8.40 13.56 -14.19
CA ASN A 151 7.77 13.50 -15.52
C ASN A 151 6.80 14.67 -15.73
N LYS A 152 7.35 15.89 -15.83
CA LYS A 152 6.54 17.11 -16.00
C LYS A 152 6.04 17.32 -17.44
N VAL A 153 6.67 16.68 -18.42
CA VAL A 153 6.36 16.83 -19.86
C VAL A 153 5.07 16.09 -20.23
N THR A 154 5.03 14.78 -20.01
CA THR A 154 3.88 13.95 -20.38
C THR A 154 2.89 13.78 -19.24
N ARG A 155 3.35 13.97 -17.99
CA ARG A 155 2.59 13.75 -16.75
C ARG A 155 1.92 12.38 -16.66
N GLN A 156 2.50 11.39 -17.33
CA GLN A 156 2.09 10.00 -17.23
C GLN A 156 2.76 9.36 -16.01
N THR A 157 1.98 8.67 -15.17
CA THR A 157 2.50 7.75 -14.14
C THR A 157 2.74 6.36 -14.73
N LEU A 158 3.30 5.41 -13.99
CA LEU A 158 3.74 4.12 -14.53
C LEU A 158 2.62 3.38 -15.30
N HIS A 159 1.42 3.30 -14.73
CA HIS A 159 0.25 2.72 -15.38
C HIS A 159 -0.20 3.47 -16.65
N ASP A 160 -0.01 4.78 -16.69
CA ASP A 160 -0.33 5.60 -17.86
C ASP A 160 0.66 5.34 -18.99
N VAL A 161 1.95 5.23 -18.66
CA VAL A 161 3.03 4.94 -19.62
C VAL A 161 2.84 3.58 -20.27
N ILE A 162 2.57 2.54 -19.47
CA ILE A 162 2.43 1.17 -19.96
C ILE A 162 1.23 1.03 -20.90
N VAL A 163 0.08 1.64 -20.56
CA VAL A 163 -1.14 1.55 -21.37
C VAL A 163 -1.23 2.62 -22.46
N GLY A 164 -0.32 3.60 -22.46
CA GLY A 164 -0.32 4.72 -23.40
C GLY A 164 -1.54 5.63 -23.23
N SER A 165 -1.87 5.96 -21.98
CA SER A 165 -3.01 6.80 -21.62
C SER A 165 -2.60 8.13 -21.01
N PHE A 166 -3.48 9.11 -21.06
CA PHE A 166 -3.31 10.47 -20.54
C PHE A 166 -4.54 10.86 -19.73
N VAL A 167 -4.32 11.67 -18.70
CA VAL A 167 -5.41 12.34 -17.99
C VAL A 167 -5.46 13.78 -18.47
N VAL A 168 -6.60 14.20 -18.99
CA VAL A 168 -6.76 15.49 -19.69
C VAL A 168 -7.87 16.33 -19.08
N ASN A 169 -7.74 17.65 -19.17
CA ASN A 169 -8.80 18.58 -18.78
C ASN A 169 -9.91 18.61 -19.84
N LEU A 170 -11.17 18.53 -19.42
CA LEU A 170 -12.32 18.64 -20.32
C LEU A 170 -12.51 20.04 -20.89
N ASN A 171 -12.14 21.08 -20.12
CA ASN A 171 -12.29 22.47 -20.52
C ASN A 171 -11.09 22.98 -21.34
N SER A 172 -10.31 22.08 -21.92
CA SER A 172 -9.17 22.40 -22.77
C SER A 172 -9.38 21.82 -24.16
N ALA A 173 -8.94 22.53 -25.21
CA ALA A 173 -8.98 21.97 -26.56
C ALA A 173 -8.18 20.65 -26.62
N PRO A 174 -8.71 19.61 -27.31
CA PRO A 174 -7.94 18.43 -27.64
C PRO A 174 -6.63 18.83 -28.32
N ALA A 175 -5.50 18.44 -27.74
CA ALA A 175 -4.19 18.68 -28.31
C ALA A 175 -3.57 17.38 -28.84
N VAL A 176 -2.53 17.51 -29.65
CA VAL A 176 -1.65 16.40 -30.00
C VAL A 176 -0.96 15.94 -28.73
N ALA A 177 -0.95 14.63 -28.47
CA ALA A 177 -0.30 14.08 -27.30
C ALA A 177 1.18 14.49 -27.25
N PRO A 178 1.73 14.81 -26.07
CA PRO A 178 3.15 15.07 -25.87
C PRO A 178 4.03 13.95 -26.42
N THR A 179 5.30 14.27 -26.64
CA THR A 179 6.32 13.31 -27.02
C THR A 179 6.45 12.17 -26.02
N LYS A 180 6.98 11.01 -26.43
CA LYS A 180 7.10 9.83 -25.58
C LYS A 180 7.86 10.13 -24.29
N VAL A 181 7.48 9.44 -23.20
CA VAL A 181 8.21 9.50 -21.92
C VAL A 181 9.69 9.18 -22.15
N TRP A 182 10.55 9.97 -21.53
CA TRP A 182 11.99 9.73 -21.58
C TRP A 182 12.34 8.39 -20.93
N LYS A 183 12.98 7.50 -21.70
CA LYS A 183 13.33 6.13 -21.26
C LYS A 183 14.23 6.12 -20.01
N GLY A 184 15.00 7.19 -19.77
CA GLY A 184 15.82 7.32 -18.57
C GLY A 184 15.02 7.28 -17.27
N HIS A 185 13.74 7.73 -17.27
CA HIS A 185 12.87 7.57 -16.10
C HIS A 185 12.67 6.09 -15.74
N LEU A 186 12.45 5.22 -16.74
CA LEU A 186 12.24 3.79 -16.50
C LEU A 186 13.53 3.12 -16.01
N ILE A 187 14.69 3.50 -16.55
CA ILE A 187 15.99 3.00 -16.08
C ILE A 187 16.18 3.36 -14.60
N ILE A 188 15.93 4.62 -14.23
CA ILE A 188 16.06 5.08 -12.83
C ILE A 188 15.12 4.31 -11.90
N ILE A 189 13.86 4.11 -12.28
CA ILE A 189 12.89 3.35 -11.48
C ILE A 189 13.36 1.91 -11.28
N VAL A 190 13.79 1.23 -12.35
CA VAL A 190 14.25 -0.16 -12.28
C VAL A 190 15.51 -0.27 -11.42
N THR A 191 16.51 0.58 -11.65
CA THR A 191 17.76 0.57 -10.88
C THR A 191 17.50 0.82 -9.39
N LEU A 192 16.69 1.83 -9.05
CA LEU A 192 16.39 2.12 -7.65
C LEU A 192 15.52 1.04 -7.00
N ALA A 193 14.54 0.48 -7.70
CA ALA A 193 13.75 -0.63 -7.19
C ALA A 193 14.63 -1.87 -6.91
N THR A 194 15.56 -2.19 -7.81
CA THR A 194 16.53 -3.27 -7.61
C THR A 194 17.41 -2.99 -6.40
N LEU A 195 17.97 -1.79 -6.27
CA LEU A 195 18.80 -1.43 -5.11
C LEU A 195 18.01 -1.53 -3.80
N LEU A 196 16.80 -0.99 -3.76
CA LEU A 196 15.95 -1.01 -2.55
C LEU A 196 15.51 -2.43 -2.16
N THR A 197 15.41 -3.35 -3.12
CA THR A 197 15.06 -4.75 -2.85
C THR A 197 16.28 -5.56 -2.41
N VAL A 198 17.44 -5.33 -3.04
CA VAL A 198 18.63 -6.19 -2.88
C VAL A 198 19.54 -5.74 -1.73
N VAL A 199 19.68 -4.43 -1.50
CA VAL A 199 20.59 -3.90 -0.46
C VAL A 199 20.25 -4.41 0.94
N PRO A 200 18.98 -4.45 1.39
CA PRO A 200 18.65 -4.95 2.73
C PRO A 200 19.13 -6.38 3.01
N ALA A 201 19.12 -7.26 2.00
CA ALA A 201 19.57 -8.64 2.14
C ALA A 201 21.07 -8.79 2.45
N PHE A 202 21.88 -7.77 2.21
CA PHE A 202 23.30 -7.77 2.60
C PHE A 202 23.54 -7.35 4.06
N PHE A 203 22.51 -6.82 4.73
CA PHE A 203 22.59 -6.32 6.11
C PHE A 203 21.72 -7.11 7.09
N SER A 204 21.01 -8.14 6.63
CA SER A 204 20.17 -9.01 7.48
C SER A 204 21.04 -10.04 8.23
N GLU A 205 20.93 -10.07 9.55
CA GLU A 205 21.48 -11.16 10.38
C GLU A 205 20.56 -12.37 10.29
N GLU A 206 21.02 -13.44 9.62
CA GLU A 206 20.22 -14.63 9.27
C GLU A 206 19.63 -15.33 10.51
N GLU A 207 20.41 -15.45 11.60
CA GLU A 207 20.01 -16.16 12.82
C GLU A 207 18.85 -15.49 13.58
N ALA A 208 18.79 -14.15 13.61
CA ALA A 208 17.73 -13.43 14.31
C ALA A 208 16.38 -13.52 13.57
N VAL A 209 16.39 -13.61 12.24
CA VAL A 209 15.19 -13.73 11.42
C VAL A 209 14.53 -15.11 11.60
N ASP A 210 15.33 -16.16 11.65
CA ASP A 210 14.84 -17.54 11.83
C ASP A 210 14.13 -17.71 13.18
N ARG A 211 14.69 -17.17 14.27
CA ARG A 211 14.10 -17.33 15.61
C ARG A 211 12.81 -16.54 15.83
N LEU A 212 12.69 -15.37 15.22
CA LEU A 212 11.45 -14.58 15.25
C LEU A 212 10.33 -15.30 14.49
N THR A 213 10.66 -15.90 13.34
CA THR A 213 9.70 -16.69 12.56
C THR A 213 9.21 -17.90 13.35
N VAL A 214 10.10 -18.66 14.00
CA VAL A 214 9.71 -19.78 14.89
C VAL A 214 8.81 -19.30 16.04
N THR A 215 9.08 -18.12 16.60
CA THR A 215 8.23 -17.56 17.66
C THR A 215 6.83 -17.21 17.14
N GLN A 216 6.71 -16.67 15.93
CA GLN A 216 5.41 -16.41 15.30
C GLN A 216 4.62 -17.71 15.07
N GLU A 217 5.27 -18.76 14.56
CA GLU A 217 4.64 -20.07 14.37
C GLU A 217 4.05 -20.60 15.69
N ILE A 218 4.83 -20.53 16.79
CA ILE A 218 4.37 -20.95 18.13
C ILE A 218 3.18 -20.10 18.62
N LEU A 219 3.21 -18.78 18.41
CA LEU A 219 2.11 -17.90 18.82
C LEU A 219 0.84 -18.15 17.98
N ASN A 220 0.99 -18.49 16.70
CA ASN A 220 -0.14 -18.79 15.81
C ASN A 220 -0.84 -20.11 16.17
N ASP A 221 -0.20 -20.99 16.93
CA ASP A 221 -0.80 -22.24 17.44
C ASP A 221 -1.73 -22.02 18.65
N PHE A 222 -1.79 -20.82 19.22
CA PHE A 222 -2.68 -20.52 20.34
C PHE A 222 -4.14 -20.42 19.84
N ASP A 223 -5.08 -21.13 20.47
CA ASP A 223 -6.51 -21.15 20.08
C ASP A 223 -7.16 -19.75 20.00
N VAL A 224 -6.65 -18.78 20.78
CA VAL A 224 -7.16 -17.40 20.83
C VAL A 224 -6.56 -16.49 19.76
N VAL A 225 -5.53 -16.96 19.04
CA VAL A 225 -4.75 -16.19 18.07
C VAL A 225 -5.16 -16.57 16.65
N SER A 226 -5.54 -15.58 15.86
CA SER A 226 -5.78 -15.73 14.42
C SER A 226 -4.49 -15.55 13.61
N SER A 227 -3.63 -14.62 14.02
CA SER A 227 -2.33 -14.35 13.41
C SER A 227 -1.46 -13.53 14.34
N SER A 228 -0.14 -13.62 14.16
CA SER A 228 0.83 -12.90 14.95
C SER A 228 2.00 -12.40 14.09
N TYR A 229 2.62 -11.33 14.56
CA TYR A 229 3.83 -10.76 13.98
C TYR A 229 4.77 -10.30 15.09
N VAL A 230 6.04 -10.68 15.00
CA VAL A 230 7.06 -10.35 16.00
C VAL A 230 8.22 -9.63 15.33
N ALA A 231 8.53 -8.44 15.82
CA ALA A 231 9.66 -7.64 15.36
C ALA A 231 10.59 -7.28 16.53
N SER A 232 11.89 -7.33 16.28
CA SER A 232 12.93 -6.90 17.21
C SER A 232 13.74 -5.78 16.57
N GLY A 233 14.09 -4.76 17.33
CA GLY A 233 14.79 -3.61 16.76
C GLY A 233 15.37 -2.64 17.77
N THR A 234 15.94 -1.57 17.22
CA THR A 234 16.57 -0.50 17.98
C THR A 234 16.01 0.83 17.50
N ARG A 235 15.46 1.63 18.41
CA ARG A 235 15.00 2.99 18.14
C ARG A 235 16.00 4.00 18.67
N HIS A 236 16.54 4.82 17.79
CA HIS A 236 17.39 5.96 18.15
C HIS A 236 16.53 7.21 18.28
N PHE A 237 16.46 7.77 19.48
CA PHE A 237 15.80 9.05 19.73
C PHE A 237 16.88 10.11 19.99
N SER A 238 16.93 11.13 19.14
CA SER A 238 17.82 12.28 19.35
C SER A 238 16.98 13.52 19.60
N SER A 239 17.20 14.15 20.75
CA SER A 239 16.60 15.43 21.12
C SER A 239 17.69 16.42 21.47
N SER A 240 17.51 17.67 21.05
CA SER A 240 18.42 18.78 21.37
C SER A 240 18.48 19.09 22.87
N GLU A 241 17.46 18.71 23.65
CA GLU A 241 17.40 18.98 25.09
C GLU A 241 17.84 17.78 25.95
N THR A 242 17.51 16.55 25.55
CA THR A 242 17.72 15.35 26.39
C THR A 242 18.86 14.45 25.90
N GLY A 243 19.58 14.87 24.85
CA GLY A 243 20.62 14.07 24.22
C GLY A 243 20.07 12.91 23.39
N SER A 244 20.96 12.01 22.96
CA SER A 244 20.61 10.81 22.20
C SER A 244 20.36 9.65 23.17
N ARG A 245 19.18 9.03 23.10
CA ARG A 245 18.84 7.80 23.79
C ARG A 245 18.56 6.71 22.75
N THR A 246 19.25 5.59 22.91
CA THR A 246 18.96 4.36 22.17
C THR A 246 18.07 3.50 23.04
N THR A 247 16.98 2.97 22.47
CA THR A 247 16.09 2.03 23.15
C THR A 247 15.90 0.80 22.29
N THR A 248 16.21 -0.37 22.82
CA THR A 248 15.99 -1.65 22.16
C THR A 248 14.60 -2.18 22.50
N TYR A 249 13.92 -2.80 21.54
CA TYR A 249 12.53 -3.21 21.71
C TYR A 249 12.22 -4.55 21.05
N VAL A 250 11.18 -5.19 21.57
CA VAL A 250 10.42 -6.25 20.90
C VAL A 250 8.97 -5.79 20.77
N ASP A 251 8.45 -5.76 19.54
CA ASP A 251 7.05 -5.48 19.26
C ASP A 251 6.38 -6.78 18.82
N VAL A 252 5.33 -7.17 19.54
CA VAL A 252 4.51 -8.34 19.28
C VAL A 252 3.12 -7.85 18.93
N SER A 253 2.64 -8.13 17.73
CA SER A 253 1.28 -7.80 17.29
C SER A 253 0.50 -9.08 17.11
N VAL A 254 -0.64 -9.20 17.77
CA VAL A 254 -1.49 -10.40 17.76
C VAL A 254 -2.90 -10.03 17.37
N THR A 255 -3.43 -10.70 16.36
CA THR A 255 -4.84 -10.62 15.97
C THR A 255 -5.60 -11.74 16.69
N LEU A 256 -6.62 -11.39 17.47
CA LEU A 256 -7.44 -12.32 18.23
C LEU A 256 -8.61 -12.86 17.40
N VAL A 257 -9.06 -14.07 17.74
CA VAL A 257 -10.27 -14.68 17.17
C VAL A 257 -11.56 -14.05 17.73
N GLU A 258 -11.52 -13.56 18.97
CA GLU A 258 -12.62 -12.88 19.66
C GLU A 258 -12.18 -11.52 20.20
N ASP A 259 -13.15 -10.62 20.47
CA ASP A 259 -12.87 -9.26 20.97
C ASP A 259 -12.51 -9.26 22.47
N ASP A 260 -11.32 -9.78 22.79
CA ASP A 260 -10.77 -9.88 24.14
C ASP A 260 -9.51 -9.01 24.30
N VAL A 261 -9.40 -7.92 23.54
CA VAL A 261 -8.20 -7.05 23.54
C VAL A 261 -7.92 -6.42 24.92
N LEU A 262 -8.92 -6.33 25.79
CA LEU A 262 -8.78 -5.82 27.17
C LEU A 262 -8.31 -6.88 28.17
N ASN A 263 -8.11 -8.12 27.75
CA ASN A 263 -7.67 -9.20 28.61
C ASN A 263 -6.14 -9.22 28.75
N GLU A 264 -5.65 -8.63 29.84
CA GLU A 264 -4.21 -8.56 30.14
C GLU A 264 -3.55 -9.94 30.31
N SER A 265 -4.29 -10.97 30.73
CA SER A 265 -3.70 -12.31 30.91
C SER A 265 -3.30 -12.95 29.59
N ILE A 266 -4.04 -12.68 28.50
CA ILE A 266 -3.68 -13.12 27.15
C ILE A 266 -2.36 -12.43 26.74
N ALA A 267 -2.26 -11.12 26.94
CA ALA A 267 -1.05 -10.37 26.62
C ALA A 267 0.16 -10.85 27.44
N GLN A 268 -0.04 -11.19 28.71
CA GLN A 268 1.00 -11.73 29.58
C GLN A 268 1.46 -13.12 29.14
N ALA A 269 0.53 -14.01 28.78
CA ALA A 269 0.85 -15.33 28.27
C ALA A 269 1.67 -15.26 26.97
N ILE A 270 1.28 -14.37 26.05
CA ILE A 270 2.04 -14.10 24.82
C ILE A 270 3.44 -13.57 25.14
N ALA A 271 3.57 -12.61 26.07
CA ALA A 271 4.86 -12.06 26.46
C ALA A 271 5.80 -13.13 27.03
N GLN A 272 5.28 -14.01 27.89
CA GLN A 272 6.03 -15.13 28.46
C GLN A 272 6.49 -16.11 27.39
N GLU A 273 5.63 -16.44 26.43
CA GLU A 273 5.99 -17.34 25.32
C GLU A 273 7.11 -16.72 24.47
N VAL A 274 7.03 -15.42 24.16
CA VAL A 274 8.08 -14.73 23.40
C VAL A 274 9.43 -14.74 24.15
N VAL A 275 9.43 -14.58 25.47
CA VAL A 275 10.66 -14.72 26.28
C VAL A 275 11.23 -16.15 26.20
N PHE A 276 10.36 -17.15 26.15
CA PHE A 276 10.76 -18.56 26.09
C PHE A 276 11.32 -18.96 24.71
N SER A 277 10.61 -18.61 23.63
CA SER A 277 10.98 -18.97 22.26
C SER A 277 12.08 -18.07 21.69
N TYR A 278 12.16 -16.81 22.15
CA TYR A 278 13.17 -15.80 21.77
C TYR A 278 13.82 -15.15 23.02
N PRO A 279 14.71 -15.84 23.74
CA PRO A 279 15.38 -15.35 24.95
C PRO A 279 16.22 -14.09 24.77
N GLU A 280 16.65 -13.75 23.54
CA GLU A 280 17.30 -12.46 23.24
C GLU A 280 16.39 -11.26 23.53
N SER A 281 15.08 -11.49 23.66
CA SER A 281 14.14 -10.47 24.14
C SER A 281 14.46 -9.98 25.56
N ILE A 282 15.05 -10.82 26.42
CA ILE A 282 15.42 -10.48 27.82
C ILE A 282 16.43 -9.33 27.86
N ASP A 283 17.29 -9.22 26.83
CA ASP A 283 18.30 -8.16 26.74
C ASP A 283 17.74 -6.84 26.19
N LYS A 284 16.44 -6.79 25.86
CA LYS A 284 15.79 -5.60 25.30
C LYS A 284 15.20 -4.72 26.41
N ASP A 285 15.10 -3.42 26.14
CA ASP A 285 14.61 -2.46 27.14
C ASP A 285 13.08 -2.54 27.36
N VAL A 286 12.34 -3.00 26.35
CA VAL A 286 10.87 -3.05 26.39
C VAL A 286 10.31 -4.12 25.45
N MET A 287 9.25 -4.79 25.89
CA MET A 287 8.37 -5.57 25.03
C MET A 287 6.99 -4.93 24.98
N ASN A 288 6.47 -4.68 23.78
CA ASN A 288 5.08 -4.26 23.58
C ASN A 288 4.29 -5.40 22.98
N VAL A 289 3.19 -5.78 23.62
CA VAL A 289 2.23 -6.76 23.09
C VAL A 289 0.96 -6.02 22.72
N THR A 290 0.64 -5.96 21.44
CA THR A 290 -0.57 -5.32 20.93
C THR A 290 -1.58 -6.40 20.55
N LEU A 291 -2.67 -6.49 21.31
CA LEU A 291 -3.82 -7.31 20.98
C LEU A 291 -4.75 -6.51 20.07
N SER A 292 -5.16 -7.11 18.95
CA SER A 292 -6.07 -6.50 17.98
C SER A 292 -7.20 -7.45 17.62
N TYR A 293 -8.39 -6.93 17.42
CA TYR A 293 -9.54 -7.66 16.90
C TYR A 293 -10.21 -6.82 15.81
N GLY A 294 -10.45 -7.40 14.65
CA GLY A 294 -11.01 -6.65 13.53
C GLY A 294 -10.66 -7.22 12.17
N TYR A 295 -10.80 -6.36 11.15
CA TYR A 295 -10.57 -6.71 9.76
C TYR A 295 -10.19 -5.49 8.94
N ASP A 296 -9.57 -5.75 7.80
CA ASP A 296 -9.29 -4.76 6.76
C ASP A 296 -9.73 -5.32 5.40
N ILE A 297 -10.75 -4.70 4.79
CA ILE A 297 -11.20 -5.04 3.43
C ILE A 297 -10.51 -4.18 2.36
N GLY A 298 -9.48 -3.40 2.71
CA GLY A 298 -8.67 -2.55 1.84
C GLY A 298 -9.31 -1.20 1.51
N ILE A 299 -10.63 -1.14 1.37
CA ILE A 299 -11.38 0.12 1.19
C ILE A 299 -11.98 0.66 2.49
N TRP A 300 -12.03 -0.16 3.53
CA TRP A 300 -12.48 0.17 4.87
C TRP A 300 -11.86 -0.83 5.86
N SER A 301 -11.64 -0.40 7.09
CA SER A 301 -11.18 -1.27 8.16
C SER A 301 -11.87 -0.90 9.47
N ASN A 302 -12.03 -1.90 10.32
CA ASN A 302 -12.50 -1.71 11.69
C ASN A 302 -11.59 -2.53 12.60
N TRP A 303 -10.94 -1.87 13.55
CA TRP A 303 -9.99 -2.48 14.46
C TRP A 303 -10.23 -1.98 15.87
N ASN A 304 -10.36 -2.90 16.81
CA ASN A 304 -10.20 -2.64 18.23
C ASN A 304 -8.79 -3.11 18.62
N SER A 305 -8.02 -2.29 19.32
CA SER A 305 -6.66 -2.67 19.71
C SER A 305 -6.22 -2.10 21.05
N LYS A 306 -5.37 -2.85 21.74
CA LYS A 306 -4.80 -2.48 23.03
C LYS A 306 -3.35 -2.96 23.11
N THR A 307 -2.46 -2.02 23.39
CA THR A 307 -1.05 -2.32 23.67
C THR A 307 -0.81 -2.44 25.18
N TYR A 308 -0.20 -3.56 25.57
CA TYR A 308 0.36 -3.83 26.88
C TYR A 308 1.88 -3.72 26.80
N ARG A 309 2.49 -3.17 27.84
CA ARG A 309 3.91 -2.92 27.88
C ARG A 309 4.52 -3.72 29.02
N PHE A 310 5.49 -4.56 28.68
CA PHE A 310 6.19 -5.45 29.61
C PHE A 310 7.68 -5.11 29.66
N ASN A 311 8.29 -5.42 30.80
CA ASN A 311 9.73 -5.49 30.95
C ASN A 311 10.14 -6.94 30.69
N PRO A 312 10.94 -7.24 29.64
CA PRO A 312 11.32 -8.62 29.31
C PRO A 312 12.07 -9.39 30.40
N LYS A 313 12.51 -8.69 31.46
CA LYS A 313 13.25 -9.26 32.60
C LYS A 313 12.36 -9.64 33.79
N GLU A 314 11.10 -9.21 33.79
CA GLU A 314 10.10 -9.47 34.84
C GLU A 314 9.15 -10.59 34.41
#